data_AF-A0A7S1FYF6-F1
#
_entry.id   AF-A0A7S1FYF6-F1
#
_cell.length_a   1.000
_cell.length_b   1.000
_cell.length_c   1.000
_cell.angle_alpha   90.00
_cell.angle_beta   90.00
_cell.angle_gamma   90.00
#
_symmetry.space_group_name_H-M   'P 1'
#
loop_
_entity.id
_entity.type
_entity.pdbx_description
1 polymer ?
#
loop_
_entity_poly.entity_id
_entity_poly.type
_entity_poly.pdbx_seq_one_letter_code
_entity_poly.pdbx_strand_id
1 'polypeptide(L)'
;APHLCLGTTAQCALHLVPSGSPNQLVFRHHAKMKQLQNQINVTEKKGIPLTLSSHPNCGIMFGKLGLMKFEFVVAACLFIGGPVESSALARFSEKQEIIFDEHGGLVMRTCSNILENGNLLIATRDDCAQPRPGMAFQVNDDGSISPVEAPDLVLGFPEITTPSSEAKELISVDEPLDIVKYY
;
A
#
# COMPACT_ATOMS: atom_id res chain seq x y z
N ALA A 1 -20.07 -22.20 25.49
CA ALA A 1 -19.63 -22.12 24.08
C ALA A 1 -18.23 -21.50 24.05
N PRO A 2 -17.16 -22.27 23.83
CA PRO A 2 -15.83 -21.71 23.77
C PRO A 2 -15.48 -21.36 22.30
N HIS A 3 -15.03 -20.12 22.11
CA HIS A 3 -14.35 -19.58 20.91
C HIS A 3 -15.22 -19.21 19.70
N LEU A 4 -16.10 -18.20 19.87
CA LEU A 4 -16.45 -17.35 18.74
C LEU A 4 -15.24 -16.46 18.41
N CYS A 5 -14.39 -16.88 17.48
CA CYS A 5 -13.36 -16.02 16.91
C CYS A 5 -13.98 -15.27 15.73
N LEU A 6 -14.29 -13.98 15.92
CA LEU A 6 -14.55 -13.05 14.83
C LEU A 6 -13.21 -12.76 14.12
N GLY A 7 -12.77 -13.68 13.27
CA GLY A 7 -11.58 -13.53 12.46
C GLY A 7 -11.91 -12.77 11.18
N THR A 8 -12.06 -11.45 11.25
CA THR A 8 -11.90 -10.65 10.02
C THR A 8 -10.40 -10.37 9.89
N THR A 9 -9.72 -11.02 8.94
CA THR A 9 -8.43 -10.49 8.47
C THR A 9 -8.76 -9.17 7.78
N ALA A 10 -8.72 -8.08 8.54
CA ALA A 10 -8.86 -6.74 8.01
C ALA A 10 -7.61 -6.49 7.16
N GLN A 11 -7.71 -6.83 5.87
CA GLN A 11 -6.74 -6.37 4.91
C GLN A 11 -6.90 -4.86 4.82
N CYS A 12 -5.96 -4.14 5.42
CA CYS A 12 -5.94 -2.69 5.34
C CYS A 12 -5.22 -2.30 4.05
N ALA A 13 -5.79 -1.37 3.30
CA ALA A 13 -5.08 -0.79 2.18
C ALA A 13 -3.78 -0.12 2.65
N LEU A 14 -2.78 -0.08 1.79
CA LEU A 14 -1.50 0.60 2.05
C LEU A 14 -1.63 2.10 1.77
N HIS A 15 -1.26 2.95 2.71
CA HIS A 15 -1.35 4.41 2.59
C HIS A 15 -0.01 5.08 2.95
N LEU A 16 0.10 6.38 2.66
CA LEU A 16 1.06 7.26 3.30
C LEU A 16 0.51 7.75 4.63
N VAL A 17 1.35 7.78 5.66
CA VAL A 17 1.04 8.30 7.00
C VAL A 17 2.20 9.16 7.51
N PRO A 18 2.02 10.02 8.54
CA PRO A 18 3.13 10.80 9.09
C PRO A 18 4.20 9.89 9.70
N SER A 19 5.47 10.26 9.53
CA SER A 19 6.59 9.61 10.20
C SER A 19 6.42 9.70 11.72
N GLY A 20 6.67 8.60 12.42
CA GLY A 20 6.44 8.45 13.86
C GLY A 20 4.98 8.19 14.24
N SER A 21 4.04 8.11 13.27
CA SER A 21 2.66 7.69 13.53
C SER A 21 2.61 6.26 14.11
N PRO A 22 1.66 5.94 15.00
CA PRO A 22 1.42 4.56 15.45
C PRO A 22 1.09 3.60 14.30
N ASN A 23 0.67 4.12 13.14
CA ASN A 23 0.33 3.30 11.97
C ASN A 23 1.48 3.15 10.97
N GLN A 24 2.67 3.67 11.29
CA GLN A 24 3.87 3.50 10.49
C GLN A 24 4.24 2.01 10.36
N LEU A 25 4.61 1.60 9.14
CA LEU A 25 5.19 0.29 8.89
C LEU A 25 6.69 0.29 9.09
N VAL A 26 7.18 -0.74 9.77
CA VAL A 26 8.62 -1.02 9.92
C VAL A 26 8.91 -2.37 9.30
N PHE A 27 9.86 -2.40 8.37
CA PHE A 27 10.19 -3.58 7.57
C PHE A 27 11.26 -4.44 8.23
N ARG A 28 11.05 -5.75 8.21
CA ARG A 28 11.96 -6.73 8.85
C ARG A 28 13.33 -6.78 8.20
N HIS A 29 13.36 -6.65 6.87
CA HIS A 29 14.59 -6.76 6.09
C HIS A 29 15.14 -5.39 5.67
N HIS A 30 14.81 -4.30 6.39
CA HIS A 30 15.18 -2.93 6.00
C HIS A 30 16.69 -2.74 5.81
N ALA A 31 17.55 -3.34 6.63
CA ALA A 31 19.01 -3.25 6.46
C ALA A 31 19.46 -3.82 5.10
N LYS A 32 18.91 -4.98 4.70
CA LYS A 32 19.17 -5.57 3.38
C LYS A 32 18.56 -4.71 2.26
N MET A 33 17.35 -4.19 2.44
CA MET A 33 16.69 -3.31 1.48
C MET A 33 17.52 -2.04 1.23
N LYS A 34 18.00 -1.40 2.29
CA LYS A 34 18.86 -0.21 2.25
C LYS A 34 20.20 -0.49 1.57
N GLN A 35 20.80 -1.65 1.85
CA GLN A 35 22.01 -2.09 1.15
C GLN A 35 21.76 -2.22 -0.36
N LEU A 36 20.69 -2.89 -0.77
CA LEU A 36 20.36 -3.05 -2.20
C LEU A 36 20.03 -1.73 -2.88
N GLN A 37 19.36 -0.82 -2.17
CA GLN A 37 19.07 0.52 -2.67
C GLN A 37 20.33 1.35 -2.94
N ASN A 38 21.38 1.19 -2.11
CA ASN A 38 22.63 1.94 -2.24
C ASN A 38 23.63 1.32 -3.23
N GLN A 39 23.41 0.09 -3.68
CA GLN A 39 24.33 -0.59 -4.57
C GLN A 39 23.88 -0.47 -6.03
N ILE A 40 24.59 0.36 -6.79
CA ILE A 40 24.29 0.68 -8.20
C ILE A 40 24.48 -0.54 -9.14
N ASN A 41 25.13 -1.63 -8.70
CA ASN A 41 25.57 -2.74 -9.56
C ASN A 41 25.26 -4.15 -9.03
N VAL A 42 24.17 -4.36 -8.27
CA VAL A 42 23.85 -5.71 -7.81
C VAL A 42 23.08 -6.48 -8.87
N THR A 43 23.67 -7.58 -9.33
CA THR A 43 23.03 -8.64 -10.13
C THR A 43 21.96 -9.43 -9.38
N GLU A 44 21.56 -9.03 -8.16
CA GLU A 44 20.56 -9.74 -7.36
C GLU A 44 19.17 -9.47 -7.96
N LYS A 45 18.81 -10.31 -8.93
CA LYS A 45 17.50 -10.32 -9.59
C LYS A 45 16.36 -10.77 -8.68
N LYS A 46 16.66 -11.22 -7.45
CA LYS A 46 15.66 -11.77 -6.55
C LYS A 46 15.10 -10.66 -5.66
N GLY A 47 13.80 -10.41 -5.74
CA GLY A 47 13.13 -9.43 -4.89
C GLY A 47 13.25 -9.77 -3.40
N ILE A 48 13.21 -8.74 -2.56
CA ILE A 48 13.14 -8.85 -1.11
C ILE A 48 11.65 -8.89 -0.69
N PRO A 49 11.24 -9.82 0.18
CA PRO A 49 9.87 -9.85 0.67
C PRO A 49 9.59 -8.64 1.57
N LEU A 50 8.48 -7.96 1.32
CA LEU A 50 8.00 -6.80 2.08
C LEU A 50 7.31 -7.21 3.39
N THR A 51 8.06 -7.87 4.27
CA THR A 51 7.59 -8.39 5.57
C THR A 51 7.78 -7.35 6.69
N LEU A 52 6.89 -7.40 7.68
CA LEU A 52 6.81 -6.38 8.73
C LEU A 52 7.41 -6.86 10.05
N SER A 53 8.10 -5.93 10.71
CA SER A 53 8.50 -6.02 12.12
C SER A 53 7.46 -5.37 13.03
N SER A 54 6.83 -4.27 12.60
CA SER A 54 5.77 -3.60 13.38
C SER A 54 4.51 -4.46 13.53
N HIS A 55 4.30 -5.42 12.62
CA HIS A 55 3.16 -6.34 12.62
C HIS A 55 3.66 -7.76 12.39
N PRO A 56 3.92 -8.55 13.45
CA PRO A 56 4.42 -9.91 13.32
C PRO A 56 3.52 -10.77 12.42
N ASN A 57 4.13 -11.61 11.60
CA ASN A 57 3.47 -12.50 10.63
C ASN A 57 2.69 -11.80 9.50
N CYS A 58 2.87 -10.48 9.34
CA CYS A 58 2.26 -9.70 8.27
C CYS A 58 3.29 -9.24 7.23
N GLY A 59 2.81 -8.97 6.03
CA GLY A 59 3.54 -8.30 4.96
C GLY A 59 2.63 -7.47 4.05
N ILE A 60 3.24 -6.75 3.12
CA ILE A 60 2.54 -6.11 2.01
C ILE A 60 2.21 -7.17 0.97
N MET A 61 0.98 -7.18 0.47
CA MET A 61 0.50 -8.13 -0.52
C MET A 61 -0.33 -7.44 -1.59
N PHE A 62 -0.49 -8.12 -2.73
CA PHE A 62 -1.47 -7.74 -3.75
C PHE A 62 -2.88 -8.19 -3.33
N GLY A 63 -3.87 -7.33 -3.53
CA GLY A 63 -5.25 -7.63 -3.23
C GLY A 63 -5.83 -8.76 -4.07
N LYS A 64 -6.80 -9.50 -3.51
CA LYS A 64 -7.53 -10.58 -4.23
C LYS A 64 -8.38 -10.07 -5.39
N LEU A 65 -8.65 -8.77 -5.46
CA LEU A 65 -9.30 -8.11 -6.59
C LEU A 65 -8.51 -8.24 -7.90
N GLY A 66 -7.24 -8.66 -7.84
CA GLY A 66 -6.41 -8.92 -9.01
C GLY A 66 -5.89 -7.64 -9.67
N LEU A 67 -5.36 -7.81 -10.88
CA LEU A 67 -4.90 -6.70 -11.71
C LEU A 67 -6.09 -6.05 -12.42
N MET A 68 -6.24 -4.75 -12.25
CA MET A 68 -7.23 -3.92 -12.95
C MET A 68 -6.56 -3.29 -14.17
N LYS A 69 -7.19 -3.40 -15.35
CA LYS A 69 -6.70 -2.73 -16.57
C LYS A 69 -7.64 -1.58 -16.93
N PHE A 70 -7.08 -0.38 -17.00
CA PHE A 70 -7.76 0.86 -17.39
C PHE A 70 -7.05 1.42 -18.62
N GLU A 71 -7.61 1.20 -19.81
CA GLU A 71 -7.00 1.62 -21.09
C GLU A 71 -5.51 1.21 -21.20
N PHE A 72 -4.62 2.18 -21.03
CA PHE A 72 -3.16 2.09 -21.09
C PHE A 72 -2.49 1.97 -19.70
N VAL A 73 -3.23 1.63 -18.64
CA VAL A 73 -2.69 1.46 -17.28
C VAL A 73 -3.14 0.12 -16.71
N VAL A 74 -2.18 -0.63 -16.15
CA VAL A 74 -2.45 -1.78 -15.27
C VAL A 74 -2.22 -1.33 -13.84
N ALA A 75 -3.16 -1.61 -12.95
CA ALA A 75 -3.14 -1.21 -11.55
C ALA A 75 -3.48 -2.38 -10.62
N ALA A 76 -2.94 -2.37 -9.41
CA ALA A 76 -3.34 -3.28 -8.35
C ALA A 76 -3.28 -2.57 -7.00
N CYS A 77 -4.26 -2.87 -6.15
CA CYS A 77 -4.26 -2.38 -4.78
C CYS A 77 -3.30 -3.20 -3.92
N LEU A 78 -2.56 -2.50 -3.06
CA LEU A 78 -1.64 -3.08 -2.10
C LEU A 78 -2.29 -3.09 -0.72
N PHE A 79 -2.13 -4.19 0.00
CA PHE A 79 -2.74 -4.40 1.31
C PHE A 79 -1.73 -4.90 2.33
N ILE A 80 -2.04 -4.65 3.60
CA ILE A 80 -1.33 -5.15 4.78
C ILE A 80 -2.20 -6.22 5.44
N GLY A 81 -1.58 -7.22 6.05
CA GLY A 81 -2.26 -8.09 7.03
C GLY A 81 -2.60 -9.50 6.56
N GLY A 82 -1.93 -10.02 5.52
CA GLY A 82 -1.94 -11.46 5.28
C GLY A 82 -0.62 -12.13 5.67
N PRO A 83 -0.58 -13.47 5.54
CA PRO A 83 0.52 -14.28 6.04
C PRO A 83 1.84 -13.87 5.38
N VAL A 84 2.92 -13.92 6.16
CA VAL A 84 4.27 -13.49 5.74
C VAL A 84 4.73 -14.21 4.47
N GLU A 85 4.28 -15.45 4.24
CA GLU A 85 4.56 -16.27 3.07
C GLU A 85 3.93 -15.71 1.78
N SER A 86 2.89 -14.89 1.89
CA SER A 86 2.21 -14.24 0.76
C SER A 86 2.72 -12.82 0.50
N SER A 87 3.76 -12.38 1.21
CA SER A 87 4.31 -11.03 1.06
C SER A 87 4.88 -10.83 -0.34
N ALA A 88 4.54 -9.69 -0.95
CA ALA A 88 5.07 -9.26 -2.23
C ALA A 88 6.61 -9.18 -2.18
N LEU A 89 7.24 -9.72 -3.21
CA LEU A 89 8.67 -9.53 -3.45
C LEU A 89 8.88 -8.24 -4.23
N ALA A 90 9.76 -7.38 -3.74
CA ALA A 90 10.07 -6.12 -4.39
C ALA A 90 11.58 -5.91 -4.57
N ARG A 91 11.95 -5.17 -5.61
CA ARG A 91 13.30 -4.65 -5.83
C ARG A 91 13.29 -3.14 -5.93
N PHE A 92 14.46 -2.53 -5.76
CA PHE A 92 14.65 -1.11 -6.03
C PHE A 92 15.25 -0.93 -7.43
N SER A 93 14.73 0.02 -8.20
CA SER A 93 15.36 0.45 -9.45
C SER A 93 16.55 1.38 -9.19
N GLU A 94 17.33 1.69 -10.23
CA GLU A 94 18.39 2.72 -10.15
C GLU A 94 17.83 4.10 -9.77
N LYS A 95 16.55 4.35 -10.06
CA LYS A 95 15.81 5.56 -9.68
C LYS A 95 15.12 5.44 -8.31
N GLN A 96 15.48 4.41 -7.54
CA GLN A 96 14.91 4.10 -6.23
C GLN A 96 13.40 3.81 -6.25
N GLU A 97 12.87 3.38 -7.40
CA GLU A 97 11.46 2.97 -7.50
C GLU A 97 11.29 1.56 -6.93
N ILE A 98 10.17 1.31 -6.26
CA ILE A 98 9.82 -0.04 -5.77
C ILE A 98 9.10 -0.80 -6.89
N ILE A 99 9.73 -1.89 -7.37
CA ILE A 99 9.24 -2.68 -8.50
C ILE A 99 8.89 -4.11 -8.08
N PHE A 100 7.76 -4.60 -8.58
CA PHE A 100 7.22 -5.93 -8.36
C PHE A 100 7.33 -6.78 -9.63
N ASP A 101 8.49 -7.42 -9.87
CA ASP A 101 8.76 -8.16 -11.11
C ASP A 101 7.80 -9.34 -11.32
N GLU A 102 7.50 -10.09 -10.25
CA GLU A 102 6.58 -11.24 -10.28
C GLU A 102 5.14 -10.83 -10.64
N HIS A 103 4.83 -9.54 -10.57
CA HIS A 103 3.55 -8.97 -10.94
C HIS A 103 3.62 -8.16 -12.25
N GLY A 104 4.52 -8.57 -13.17
CA GLY A 104 4.65 -7.94 -14.48
C GLY A 104 5.37 -6.60 -14.47
N GLY A 105 6.23 -6.38 -13.47
CA GLY A 105 7.01 -5.14 -13.35
C GLY A 105 6.18 -3.93 -12.94
N LEU A 106 5.12 -4.12 -12.16
CA LEU A 106 4.37 -3.00 -11.57
C LEU A 106 5.29 -2.19 -10.66
N VAL A 107 5.06 -0.88 -10.60
CA VAL A 107 5.82 0.08 -9.81
C VAL A 107 4.91 0.73 -8.77
N MET A 108 5.36 0.84 -7.53
CA MET A 108 4.59 1.50 -6.47
C MET A 108 4.44 3.00 -6.75
N ARG A 109 3.23 3.53 -6.60
CA ARG A 109 2.88 4.95 -6.74
C ARG A 109 1.71 5.32 -5.82
N THR A 110 1.55 6.59 -5.50
CA THR A 110 0.28 7.10 -4.92
C THR A 110 -0.81 7.13 -5.98
N CYS A 111 -2.03 6.75 -5.62
CA CYS A 111 -3.19 6.71 -6.54
C CYS A 111 -3.45 8.06 -7.23
N SER A 112 -3.37 9.16 -6.47
CA SER A 112 -3.67 10.52 -6.95
C SER A 112 -2.45 11.30 -7.43
N ASN A 113 -1.24 10.71 -7.45
CA ASN A 113 0.03 11.42 -7.65
C ASN A 113 0.25 12.60 -6.69
N ILE A 114 -0.27 12.51 -5.47
CA ILE A 114 -0.16 13.53 -4.42
C ILE A 114 0.52 12.88 -3.21
N LEU A 115 1.48 13.57 -2.62
CA LEU A 115 2.21 13.14 -1.43
C LEU A 115 1.61 13.78 -0.18
N GLU A 116 0.55 13.16 0.36
CA GLU A 116 -0.16 13.64 1.54
C GLU A 116 -0.52 12.46 2.45
N ASN A 117 -0.71 12.76 3.74
CA ASN A 117 -1.22 11.80 4.70
C ASN A 117 -2.58 11.23 4.24
N GLY A 118 -2.75 9.92 4.34
CA GLY A 118 -3.97 9.23 3.97
C GLY A 118 -4.06 8.88 2.48
N ASN A 119 -3.08 9.25 1.64
CA ASN A 119 -3.12 8.85 0.24
C ASN A 119 -2.82 7.37 0.05
N LEU A 120 -3.68 6.73 -0.74
CA LEU A 120 -3.59 5.32 -1.10
C LEU A 120 -2.36 5.05 -1.97
N LEU A 121 -1.63 3.99 -1.66
CA LEU A 121 -0.57 3.46 -2.49
C LEU A 121 -1.05 2.27 -3.31
N ILE A 122 -0.71 2.29 -4.59
CA ILE A 122 -1.06 1.29 -5.58
C ILE A 122 0.19 0.85 -6.34
N ALA A 123 0.16 -0.34 -6.90
CA ALA A 123 1.17 -0.81 -7.85
C ALA A 123 0.64 -0.60 -9.27
N THR A 124 1.37 0.11 -10.12
CA THR A 124 0.92 0.48 -11.47
C THR A 124 1.99 0.30 -12.53
N ARG A 125 1.56 0.03 -13.76
CA ARG A 125 2.40 0.03 -14.95
C ARG A 125 1.61 0.67 -16.09
N ASP A 126 2.22 1.63 -16.73
CA ASP A 126 1.65 2.24 -17.92
C ASP A 126 2.08 1.42 -19.15
N ASP A 127 1.10 0.98 -19.92
CA ASP A 127 1.22 0.19 -21.14
C ASP A 127 1.08 1.12 -22.36
N CYS A 128 1.97 2.11 -22.42
CA CYS A 128 2.01 3.13 -23.49
C CYS A 128 3.46 3.44 -23.89
N ALA A 129 3.62 4.16 -25.00
CA ALA A 129 4.95 4.49 -25.55
C ALA A 129 5.78 5.41 -24.63
N GLN A 130 5.13 6.17 -23.74
CA GLN A 130 5.76 7.08 -22.79
C GLN A 130 5.18 6.85 -21.39
N PRO A 131 5.63 5.80 -20.68
CA PRO A 131 5.11 5.48 -19.36
C PRO A 131 5.48 6.58 -18.36
N ARG A 132 4.59 6.88 -17.42
CA ARG A 132 4.91 7.78 -16.31
C ARG A 132 6.10 7.20 -15.53
N PRO A 133 7.09 8.02 -15.10
CA PRO A 133 8.12 7.55 -14.20
C PRO A 133 7.49 7.00 -12.91
N GLY A 134 8.19 6.08 -12.24
CA GLY A 134 7.82 5.66 -10.90
C GLY A 134 8.09 6.76 -9.87
N MET A 135 7.66 6.50 -8.65
CA MET A 135 7.99 7.31 -7.48
C MET A 135 9.25 6.76 -6.83
N ALA A 136 10.20 7.63 -6.48
CA ALA A 136 11.38 7.26 -5.72
C ALA A 136 11.02 7.11 -4.23
N PHE A 137 11.48 6.02 -3.62
CA PHE A 137 11.32 5.76 -2.19
C PHE A 137 12.69 5.56 -1.55
N GLN A 138 12.85 5.95 -0.29
CA GLN A 138 14.04 5.68 0.52
C GLN A 138 13.73 4.74 1.68
N VAL A 139 14.68 3.89 2.03
CA VAL A 139 14.62 3.07 3.25
C VAL A 139 15.33 3.79 4.39
N ASN A 140 14.58 4.10 5.44
CA ASN A 140 15.04 4.87 6.59
C ASN A 140 15.82 3.99 7.59
N ASP A 141 16.58 4.62 8.50
CA ASP A 141 17.36 3.91 9.53
C ASP A 141 16.47 3.20 10.58
N ASP A 142 15.27 3.71 10.82
CA ASP A 142 14.28 3.09 11.71
C ASP A 142 13.54 1.90 11.05
N GLY A 143 13.87 1.62 9.79
CA GLY A 143 13.27 0.56 9.00
C GLY A 143 11.93 0.90 8.36
N SER A 144 11.48 2.15 8.43
CA SER A 144 10.37 2.65 7.62
C SER A 144 10.80 2.92 6.17
N ILE A 145 9.82 3.17 5.31
CA ILE A 145 10.03 3.54 3.91
C ILE A 145 9.25 4.82 3.65
N SER A 146 9.89 5.81 3.03
CA SER A 146 9.32 7.12 2.70
C SER A 146 9.45 7.43 1.21
N PRO A 147 8.53 8.20 0.61
CA PRO A 147 8.83 8.88 -0.64
C PRO A 147 10.05 9.80 -0.46
N VAL A 148 10.96 9.83 -1.44
CA VAL A 148 12.16 10.69 -1.37
C VAL A 148 11.77 12.18 -1.31
N GLU A 149 10.70 12.56 -2.00
CA GLU A 149 10.20 13.94 -2.06
C GLU A 149 9.36 14.36 -0.83
N ALA A 150 8.97 13.41 0.03
CA ALA A 150 8.19 13.67 1.24
C ALA A 150 8.69 12.78 2.41
N PRO A 151 9.88 13.06 2.97
CA PRO A 151 10.50 12.23 4.00
C PRO A 151 9.76 12.27 5.35
N ASP A 152 8.88 13.23 5.55
CA ASP A 152 7.95 13.32 6.68
C ASP A 152 6.77 12.36 6.58
N LEU A 153 6.57 11.72 5.42
CA LEU A 153 5.59 10.67 5.19
C LEU A 153 6.27 9.30 5.07
N VAL A 154 5.58 8.26 5.53
CA VAL A 154 6.03 6.86 5.51
C VAL A 154 4.91 5.93 5.06
N LEU A 155 5.28 4.72 4.64
CA LEU A 155 4.33 3.64 4.39
C LEU A 155 3.58 3.27 5.69
N GLY A 156 2.26 3.18 5.61
CA GLY A 156 1.37 2.97 6.75
C GLY A 156 0.03 2.36 6.37
N PHE A 157 -0.84 2.25 7.36
CA PHE A 157 -2.28 2.01 7.18
C PHE A 157 -3.07 3.20 7.69
N PRO A 158 -4.28 3.46 7.15
CA PRO A 158 -5.04 4.63 7.53
C PRO A 158 -5.42 4.54 9.01
N GLU A 159 -5.46 5.70 9.68
CA GLU A 159 -6.11 5.77 10.99
C GLU A 159 -7.57 5.33 10.82
N ILE A 160 -7.98 4.33 11.58
CA ILE A 160 -9.40 4.03 11.74
C ILE A 160 -9.94 5.20 12.56
N THR A 161 -10.38 6.26 11.89
CA THR A 161 -11.21 7.26 12.54
C THR A 161 -12.46 6.54 13.01
N THR A 162 -12.59 6.34 14.32
CA THR A 162 -13.90 6.09 14.90
C THR A 162 -14.81 7.19 14.40
N PRO A 163 -15.97 6.89 13.78
CA PRO A 163 -16.89 7.94 13.37
C PRO A 163 -17.11 8.84 14.58
N SER A 164 -16.85 10.14 14.41
CA SER A 164 -17.11 11.12 15.46
C SER A 164 -18.54 10.94 15.93
N SER A 165 -18.81 11.21 17.20
CA SER A 165 -20.18 11.14 17.76
C SER A 165 -21.21 11.97 16.99
N GLU A 166 -20.77 12.86 16.10
CA GLU A 166 -21.59 13.69 15.20
C GLU A 166 -22.13 12.93 13.99
N ALA A 167 -21.56 11.77 13.61
CA ALA A 167 -22.09 10.95 12.52
C ALA A 167 -23.30 10.07 12.93
N LYS A 168 -23.75 10.14 14.18
CA LYS A 168 -24.89 9.35 14.70
C LYS A 168 -26.27 9.95 14.43
N GLU A 169 -26.37 11.16 13.89
CA GLU A 169 -27.68 11.82 13.71
C GLU A 169 -28.32 11.71 12.31
N LEU A 170 -27.74 10.98 11.35
CA LEU A 170 -28.27 10.94 9.98
C LEU A 170 -28.82 9.59 9.51
N ILE A 171 -29.21 8.70 10.43
CA ILE A 171 -29.99 7.50 10.06
C ILE A 171 -31.22 7.37 10.97
N SER A 172 -32.21 8.23 10.74
CA SER A 172 -33.62 7.84 10.91
C SER A 172 -34.32 8.10 9.58
N VAL A 173 -34.31 7.10 8.70
CA VAL A 173 -35.13 7.12 7.48
C VAL A 173 -36.42 6.38 7.81
N ASP A 174 -37.34 7.09 8.47
CA ASP A 174 -38.75 6.70 8.55
C ASP A 174 -39.49 7.53 7.50
N GLU A 175 -39.37 7.23 6.21
CA GLU A 175 -40.42 7.49 5.21
C GLU A 175 -40.29 6.51 4.02
N PRO A 176 -41.41 5.96 3.51
CA PRO A 176 -41.40 5.01 2.40
C PRO A 176 -41.17 5.71 1.05
N LEU A 177 -40.33 5.10 0.20
CA LEU A 177 -40.05 5.53 -1.17
C LEU A 177 -41.30 5.47 -2.06
N ASP A 178 -41.81 6.63 -2.46
CA ASP A 178 -42.75 6.74 -3.59
C ASP A 178 -42.00 6.63 -4.92
N ILE A 179 -42.41 5.65 -5.73
CA ILE A 179 -41.89 5.37 -7.07
C ILE A 179 -42.47 6.39 -8.06
N VAL A 180 -41.64 7.32 -8.54
CA VAL A 180 -41.99 8.18 -9.68
C VAL A 180 -41.63 7.46 -10.98
N LYS A 181 -42.66 7.07 -11.75
CA LYS A 181 -42.55 6.63 -13.15
C LYS A 181 -42.33 7.85 -14.04
N TYR A 182 -41.27 7.83 -14.85
CA TYR A 182 -41.11 8.76 -15.96
C TYR A 182 -41.83 8.21 -17.19
N TYR A 183 -42.71 9.03 -17.77
CA TYR A 183 -43.36 8.84 -19.07
C TYR A 183 -42.41 9.12 -20.22
#